data_AF-A0A2K2VE84-F1
#
_entry.id   AF-A0A2K2VE84-F1
#
_cell.length_a   1.000
_cell.length_b   1.000
_cell.length_c   1.000
_cell.angle_alpha   90.00
_cell.angle_beta   90.00
_cell.angle_gamma   90.00
#
_symmetry.space_group_name_H-M   'P 1'
#
loop_
_entity.id
_entity.type
_entity.pdbx_description
1 polymer ?
#
loop_
_entity_poly.entity_id
_entity_poly.type
_entity_poly.pdbx_seq_one_letter_code
_entity_poly.pdbx_strand_id
1 'polypeptide(L)'
;MSSGSEFKGIEALPSEIKRCLDKIRERRQKILTIYRDARLYGYSTFESVEEIGCVLYALFKGIPQSDIARYILVEPQSLNRFISRIRTEGKAWIWNPGLRKWEEHTINEKELVEAIISRLAEKEKLHHISDVEYSAVIREFRKSPLRRTRPPGAPAYYTPSQVEETVKAIRDVSTYIREHRSELASKYGIEIPSNPDLWNEEYAPILSDVISAICTSKYGMGVDPRKISDCIARYKILFRRIKQFSRFFEGEIGAVTRRVVPRSTTLFTHHVIKLREYYKKTDNNEFKAFYDIMLLHIWSGAREGYSAITEYVARLRIMGGAEPKDPKMAEAFKEPKGLDLDHDLVRMSLIGIKWEKAITDPYGRLLGFEIFESKTNDVWILKIPWISWIDPDYIPRLEKIREFAKRNNIRSVIKSILAFYGVIKPGDKYSVASFEKFYSKWVKALKRILDLDYEITPHRLRSAHVSILSEFGVHLEYIVENIGWGVGWDDLNTAREFYREISQTYLNQMIATAERNATQLVSKISAELRR
;
A
#
# COMPACT_ATOMS: atom_id res chain seq x y z
N MET A 1 -35.89 25.68 -33.07
CA MET A 1 -36.04 24.29 -32.61
C MET A 1 -35.90 24.29 -31.09
N SER A 2 -37.01 24.38 -30.37
CA SER A 2 -37.08 24.39 -28.91
C SER A 2 -37.88 23.15 -28.50
N SER A 3 -37.23 22.04 -28.19
CA SER A 3 -37.88 20.75 -27.91
C SER A 3 -37.51 20.17 -26.53
N GLY A 4 -37.31 21.03 -25.53
CA GLY A 4 -36.78 20.63 -24.22
C GLY A 4 -37.81 20.43 -23.09
N SER A 5 -39.12 20.61 -23.31
CA SER A 5 -40.08 20.68 -22.19
C SER A 5 -41.33 19.79 -22.28
N GLU A 6 -41.64 19.15 -23.41
CA GLU A 6 -43.00 18.63 -23.63
C GLU A 6 -43.27 17.24 -23.03
N PHE A 7 -42.25 16.48 -22.62
CA PHE A 7 -42.41 15.09 -22.13
C PHE A 7 -41.59 14.77 -20.86
N LYS A 8 -41.44 15.73 -19.93
CA LYS A 8 -40.63 15.56 -18.70
C LYS A 8 -41.00 14.30 -17.88
N GLY A 9 -42.28 13.92 -17.85
CA GLY A 9 -42.71 12.71 -17.15
C GLY A 9 -42.21 11.41 -17.79
N ILE A 10 -42.08 11.37 -19.13
CA ILE A 10 -41.59 10.20 -19.87
C ILE A 10 -40.06 10.13 -19.80
N GLU A 11 -39.39 11.29 -19.81
CA GLU A 11 -37.94 11.40 -19.59
C GLU A 11 -37.52 10.90 -18.20
N ALA A 12 -38.42 10.93 -17.21
CA ALA A 12 -38.17 10.44 -15.85
C ALA A 12 -38.42 8.93 -15.67
N LEU A 13 -38.86 8.20 -16.71
CA LEU A 13 -39.07 6.76 -16.63
C LEU A 13 -37.74 5.98 -16.65
N PRO A 14 -37.71 4.75 -16.08
CA PRO A 14 -36.55 3.86 -16.22
C PRO A 14 -36.17 3.68 -17.70
N SER A 15 -34.86 3.62 -17.97
CA SER A 15 -34.30 3.62 -19.33
C SER A 15 -34.85 2.49 -20.22
N GLU A 16 -35.12 1.30 -19.66
CA GLU A 16 -35.77 0.21 -20.41
C GLU A 16 -37.19 0.55 -20.85
N ILE A 17 -37.97 1.17 -19.98
CA ILE A 17 -39.36 1.57 -20.29
C ILE A 17 -39.33 2.67 -21.33
N LYS A 18 -38.44 3.66 -21.17
CA LYS A 18 -38.25 4.71 -22.18
C LYS A 18 -37.87 4.12 -23.54
N ARG A 19 -36.86 3.24 -23.59
CA ARG A 19 -36.43 2.55 -24.82
C ARG A 19 -37.56 1.73 -25.46
N CYS A 20 -38.40 1.10 -24.64
CA CYS A 20 -39.58 0.38 -25.08
C CYS A 20 -40.58 1.34 -25.76
N LEU A 21 -40.86 2.50 -25.16
CA LEU A 21 -41.72 3.53 -25.75
C LEU A 21 -41.10 4.17 -27.00
N ASP A 22 -39.77 4.40 -27.02
CA ASP A 22 -39.02 4.89 -28.18
C ASP A 22 -39.14 3.93 -29.36
N LYS A 23 -39.02 2.61 -29.12
CA LYS A 23 -39.22 1.59 -30.15
C LYS A 23 -40.62 1.66 -30.77
N ILE A 24 -41.65 1.85 -29.95
CA ILE A 24 -43.04 2.00 -30.44
C ILE A 24 -43.17 3.29 -31.27
N ARG A 25 -42.60 4.40 -30.77
CA ARG A 25 -42.60 5.70 -31.45
C ARG A 25 -41.89 5.63 -32.80
N GLU A 26 -40.68 5.10 -32.86
CA GLU A 26 -39.90 4.94 -34.09
C GLU A 26 -40.64 4.08 -35.12
N ARG A 27 -41.28 2.99 -34.67
CA ARG A 27 -42.12 2.15 -35.53
C ARG A 27 -43.30 2.94 -36.08
N ARG A 28 -44.01 3.69 -35.24
CA ARG A 28 -45.12 4.54 -35.67
C ARG A 28 -44.68 5.63 -36.64
N GLN A 29 -43.53 6.25 -36.40
CA GLN A 29 -42.95 7.23 -37.31
C GLN A 29 -42.70 6.62 -38.70
N LYS A 30 -42.09 5.42 -38.76
CA LYS A 30 -41.88 4.69 -40.03
C LYS A 30 -43.20 4.40 -40.75
N ILE A 31 -44.23 3.95 -40.03
CA ILE A 31 -45.56 3.69 -40.59
C ILE A 31 -46.16 4.98 -41.17
N LEU A 32 -46.11 6.09 -40.43
CA LEU A 32 -46.64 7.38 -40.89
C LEU A 32 -45.88 7.91 -42.11
N THR A 33 -44.57 7.68 -42.19
CA THR A 33 -43.77 8.05 -43.37
C THR A 33 -44.18 7.27 -44.61
N ILE A 34 -44.47 5.96 -44.49
CA ILE A 34 -44.81 5.09 -45.61
C ILE A 34 -46.28 5.30 -46.06
N TYR A 35 -47.21 5.32 -45.11
CA TYR A 35 -48.64 5.26 -45.40
C TYR A 35 -49.36 6.61 -45.30
N ARG A 36 -48.70 7.67 -44.81
CA ARG A 36 -49.24 9.03 -44.50
C ARG A 36 -50.34 9.07 -43.43
N ASP A 37 -51.18 8.04 -43.35
CA ASP A 37 -52.17 7.81 -42.30
C ASP A 37 -51.95 6.43 -41.68
N ALA A 38 -51.78 6.39 -40.35
CA ALA A 38 -51.60 5.17 -39.59
C ALA A 38 -52.80 4.19 -39.66
N ARG A 39 -53.99 4.66 -40.07
CA ARG A 39 -55.18 3.83 -40.29
C ARG A 39 -55.04 2.96 -41.54
N LEU A 40 -54.28 3.41 -42.53
CA LEU A 40 -54.02 2.66 -43.77
C LEU A 40 -53.06 1.48 -43.55
N TYR A 41 -52.38 1.44 -42.40
CA TYR A 41 -51.49 0.34 -42.04
C TYR A 41 -52.25 -0.94 -41.67
N GLY A 42 -53.48 -0.86 -41.15
CA GLY A 42 -54.33 -2.02 -40.88
C GLY A 42 -53.91 -2.95 -39.72
N TYR A 43 -52.75 -2.74 -39.09
CA TYR A 43 -52.24 -3.57 -37.99
C TYR A 43 -52.17 -2.82 -36.64
N SER A 44 -52.04 -3.58 -35.54
CA SER A 44 -51.87 -3.04 -34.19
C SER A 44 -50.63 -2.16 -34.10
N THR A 45 -50.68 -1.16 -33.21
CA THR A 45 -49.50 -0.37 -32.84
C THR A 45 -48.48 -1.18 -32.05
N PHE A 46 -48.98 -2.06 -31.19
CA PHE A 46 -48.20 -2.90 -30.30
C PHE A 46 -47.92 -4.25 -30.96
N GLU A 47 -46.68 -4.72 -30.85
CA GLU A 47 -46.20 -5.99 -31.42
C GLU A 47 -45.88 -7.03 -30.34
N SER A 48 -45.93 -6.67 -29.05
CA SER A 48 -45.72 -7.61 -27.94
C SER A 48 -46.51 -7.23 -26.68
N VAL A 49 -46.76 -8.21 -25.82
CA VAL A 49 -47.37 -8.01 -24.50
C VAL A 49 -46.49 -7.11 -23.63
N GLU A 50 -45.16 -7.20 -23.79
CA GLU A 50 -44.20 -6.35 -23.09
C GLU A 50 -44.38 -4.86 -23.43
N GLU A 51 -44.61 -4.52 -24.71
CA GLU A 51 -44.85 -3.13 -25.13
C GLU A 51 -46.12 -2.54 -24.50
N ILE A 52 -47.16 -3.37 -24.32
CA ILE A 52 -48.36 -3.01 -23.59
C ILE A 52 -48.03 -2.80 -22.10
N GLY A 53 -47.23 -3.69 -21.52
CA GLY A 53 -46.74 -3.57 -20.15
C GLY A 53 -45.97 -2.28 -19.88
N CYS A 54 -45.12 -1.84 -20.81
CA CYS A 54 -44.39 -0.57 -20.72
C CYS A 54 -45.34 0.65 -20.67
N VAL A 55 -46.42 0.63 -21.47
CA VAL A 55 -47.44 1.69 -21.48
C VAL A 55 -48.26 1.68 -20.19
N LEU A 56 -48.69 0.51 -19.72
CA LEU A 56 -49.44 0.37 -18.47
C LEU A 56 -48.59 0.80 -17.27
N TYR A 57 -47.29 0.49 -17.27
CA TYR A 57 -46.35 0.95 -16.25
C TYR A 57 -46.22 2.49 -16.25
N ALA A 58 -46.13 3.12 -17.42
CA ALA A 58 -46.07 4.58 -17.54
C ALA A 58 -47.35 5.24 -16.98
N LEU A 59 -48.52 4.66 -17.24
CA LEU A 59 -49.79 5.08 -16.65
C LEU A 59 -49.82 4.89 -15.13
N PHE A 60 -49.34 3.74 -14.64
CA PHE A 60 -49.23 3.45 -13.20
C PHE A 60 -48.32 4.45 -12.47
N LYS A 61 -47.27 4.96 -13.14
CA LYS A 61 -46.40 6.03 -12.63
C LYS A 61 -47.02 7.44 -12.69
N GLY A 62 -48.29 7.55 -13.08
CA GLY A 62 -49.03 8.81 -13.06
C GLY A 62 -48.82 9.69 -14.28
N ILE A 63 -48.22 9.18 -15.36
CA ILE A 63 -48.07 9.94 -16.61
C ILE A 63 -49.44 9.98 -17.31
N PRO A 64 -49.95 11.17 -17.69
CA PRO A 64 -51.22 11.27 -18.38
C PRO A 64 -51.25 10.46 -19.67
N GLN A 65 -52.34 9.73 -19.91
CA GLN A 65 -52.50 8.91 -21.12
C GLN A 65 -52.40 9.75 -22.41
N SER A 66 -52.84 11.00 -22.38
CA SER A 66 -52.69 11.96 -23.49
C SER A 66 -51.23 12.21 -23.84
N ASP A 67 -50.34 12.22 -22.85
CA ASP A 67 -48.93 12.52 -23.03
C ASP A 67 -48.19 11.30 -23.57
N ILE A 68 -48.52 10.12 -23.05
CA ILE A 68 -48.03 8.84 -23.59
C ILE A 68 -48.48 8.69 -25.05
N ALA A 69 -49.76 8.91 -25.35
CA ALA A 69 -50.32 8.82 -26.69
C ALA A 69 -49.60 9.75 -27.68
N ARG A 70 -49.41 11.03 -27.29
CA ARG A 70 -48.64 12.00 -28.09
C ARG A 70 -47.20 11.55 -28.31
N TYR A 71 -46.54 11.02 -27.28
CA TYR A 71 -45.15 10.56 -27.36
C TYR A 71 -44.98 9.39 -28.34
N ILE A 72 -45.82 8.36 -28.24
CA ILE A 72 -45.76 7.18 -29.12
C ILE A 72 -46.47 7.38 -30.47
N LEU A 73 -46.95 8.60 -30.75
CA LEU A 73 -47.63 8.98 -32.01
C LEU A 73 -48.90 8.16 -32.27
N VAL A 74 -49.72 7.99 -31.23
CA VAL A 74 -51.05 7.36 -31.29
C VAL A 74 -52.09 8.41 -30.94
N GLU A 75 -53.24 8.38 -31.62
CA GLU A 75 -54.36 9.25 -31.28
C GLU A 75 -54.85 8.96 -29.84
N PRO A 76 -54.99 9.98 -28.97
CA PRO A 76 -55.36 9.77 -27.56
C PRO A 76 -56.62 8.96 -27.34
N GLN A 77 -57.64 9.13 -28.20
CA GLN A 77 -58.88 8.37 -28.15
C GLN A 77 -58.69 6.89 -28.52
N SER A 78 -57.78 6.61 -29.44
CA SER A 78 -57.46 5.25 -29.88
C SER A 78 -56.68 4.50 -28.79
N LEU A 79 -55.74 5.17 -28.11
CA LEU A 79 -55.08 4.60 -26.93
C LEU A 79 -56.09 4.39 -25.78
N ASN A 80 -57.02 5.32 -25.57
CA ASN A 80 -58.05 5.19 -24.53
C ASN A 80 -58.93 3.97 -24.73
N ARG A 81 -59.44 3.78 -25.95
CA ARG A 81 -60.24 2.60 -26.29
C ARG A 81 -59.46 1.31 -26.09
N PHE A 82 -58.18 1.30 -26.48
CA PHE A 82 -57.32 0.14 -26.30
C PHE A 82 -57.09 -0.22 -24.82
N ILE A 83 -56.73 0.75 -23.98
CA ILE A 83 -56.51 0.54 -22.54
C ILE A 83 -57.83 0.20 -21.82
N SER A 84 -58.93 0.86 -22.17
CA SER A 84 -60.25 0.56 -21.62
C SER A 84 -60.70 -0.86 -21.92
N ARG A 85 -60.40 -1.37 -23.13
CA ARG A 85 -60.67 -2.77 -23.50
C ARG A 85 -59.86 -3.75 -22.67
N ILE A 86 -58.58 -3.47 -22.43
CA ILE A 86 -57.76 -4.30 -21.53
C ILE A 86 -58.36 -4.31 -20.11
N ARG A 87 -58.83 -3.17 -19.61
CA ARG A 87 -59.42 -3.04 -18.26
C ARG A 87 -60.76 -3.75 -18.09
N THR A 88 -61.58 -3.76 -19.14
CA THR A 88 -62.96 -4.26 -19.09
C THR A 88 -63.06 -5.72 -19.54
N GLU A 89 -62.33 -6.09 -20.60
CA GLU A 89 -62.40 -7.42 -21.21
C GLU A 89 -61.18 -8.30 -20.87
N GLY A 90 -60.12 -7.73 -20.29
CA GLY A 90 -58.90 -8.47 -19.97
C GLY A 90 -58.16 -8.99 -21.20
N LYS A 91 -58.38 -8.41 -22.39
CA LYS A 91 -57.90 -8.93 -23.68
C LYS A 91 -57.24 -7.86 -24.52
N ALA A 92 -56.16 -8.24 -25.21
CA ALA A 92 -55.53 -7.42 -26.23
C ALA A 92 -55.23 -8.21 -27.49
N TRP A 93 -55.49 -7.58 -28.63
CA TRP A 93 -55.16 -8.11 -29.95
C TRP A 93 -53.83 -7.51 -30.40
N ILE A 94 -52.83 -8.36 -30.59
CA ILE A 94 -51.46 -7.99 -30.97
C ILE A 94 -51.17 -8.56 -32.36
N TRP A 95 -50.54 -7.77 -33.21
CA TRP A 95 -50.07 -8.26 -34.50
C TRP A 95 -48.70 -8.90 -34.32
N ASN A 96 -48.56 -10.18 -34.66
CA ASN A 96 -47.29 -10.88 -34.64
C ASN A 96 -46.65 -10.81 -36.05
N PRO A 97 -45.64 -9.95 -36.28
CA PRO A 97 -45.06 -9.77 -37.61
C PRO A 97 -44.32 -11.01 -38.13
N GLY A 98 -43.82 -11.88 -37.23
CA GLY A 98 -43.16 -13.13 -37.60
C GLY A 98 -44.13 -14.19 -38.11
N LEU A 99 -45.33 -14.28 -37.51
CA LEU A 99 -46.36 -15.24 -37.88
C LEU A 99 -47.44 -14.67 -38.82
N ARG A 100 -47.38 -13.37 -39.13
CA ARG A 100 -48.35 -12.63 -39.97
C ARG A 100 -49.81 -12.89 -39.58
N LYS A 101 -50.10 -12.94 -38.28
CA LYS A 101 -51.45 -13.16 -37.75
C LYS A 101 -51.72 -12.31 -36.52
N TRP A 102 -53.00 -12.09 -36.27
CA TRP A 102 -53.49 -11.51 -35.04
C TRP A 102 -53.53 -12.56 -33.94
N GLU A 103 -52.98 -12.21 -32.78
CA GLU A 103 -53.01 -13.06 -31.59
C GLU A 103 -53.79 -12.34 -30.49
N GLU A 104 -54.79 -13.03 -29.94
CA GLU A 104 -55.49 -12.59 -28.74
C GLU A 104 -54.66 -13.01 -27.52
N HIS A 105 -54.30 -12.05 -26.69
CA HIS A 105 -53.60 -12.27 -25.43
C HIS A 105 -54.51 -11.88 -24.28
N THR A 106 -54.59 -12.75 -23.27
CA THR A 106 -55.26 -12.42 -22.00
C THR A 106 -54.29 -11.58 -21.17
N ILE A 107 -54.69 -10.36 -20.80
CA ILE A 107 -53.88 -9.39 -20.07
C ILE A 107 -54.59 -9.02 -18.78
N ASN A 108 -53.95 -9.34 -17.65
CA ASN A 108 -54.28 -8.76 -16.36
C ASN A 108 -53.36 -7.53 -16.13
N GLU A 109 -53.94 -6.34 -16.08
CA GLU A 109 -53.19 -5.07 -15.92
C GLU A 109 -52.30 -5.10 -14.66
N LYS A 110 -52.81 -5.62 -13.54
CA LYS A 110 -52.06 -5.65 -12.28
C LYS A 110 -50.87 -6.60 -12.37
N GLU A 111 -51.10 -7.84 -12.82
CA GLU A 111 -50.03 -8.84 -12.95
C GLU A 111 -48.96 -8.41 -13.96
N LEU A 112 -49.36 -7.79 -15.07
CA LEU A 112 -48.42 -7.34 -16.09
C LEU A 112 -47.57 -6.15 -15.59
N VAL A 113 -48.17 -5.20 -14.86
CA VAL A 113 -47.42 -4.11 -14.22
C VAL A 113 -46.52 -4.63 -13.11
N GLU A 114 -46.99 -5.57 -12.28
CA GLU A 114 -46.19 -6.22 -11.23
C GLU A 114 -45.03 -7.03 -11.81
N ALA A 115 -45.20 -7.70 -12.95
CA ALA A 115 -44.14 -8.40 -13.65
C ALA A 115 -43.07 -7.42 -14.16
N ILE A 116 -43.47 -6.26 -14.71
CA ILE A 116 -42.54 -5.20 -15.10
C ILE A 116 -41.83 -4.62 -13.88
N ILE A 117 -42.54 -4.33 -12.78
CA ILE A 117 -41.94 -3.85 -11.52
C ILE A 117 -40.94 -4.87 -10.96
N SER A 118 -41.30 -6.15 -10.94
CA SER A 118 -40.46 -7.24 -10.43
C SER A 118 -39.19 -7.39 -11.27
N ARG A 119 -39.32 -7.34 -12.60
CA ARG A 119 -38.17 -7.37 -13.52
C ARG A 119 -37.25 -6.17 -13.35
N LEU A 120 -37.82 -4.97 -13.19
CA LEU A 120 -37.05 -3.76 -12.90
C LEU A 120 -36.34 -3.87 -11.56
N ALA A 121 -37.01 -4.39 -10.53
CA ALA A 121 -36.45 -4.59 -9.20
C ALA A 121 -35.36 -5.68 -9.15
N GLU A 122 -35.51 -6.77 -9.91
CA GLU A 122 -34.49 -7.80 -10.07
C GLU A 122 -33.24 -7.25 -10.75
N LYS A 123 -33.43 -6.47 -11.83
CA LYS A 123 -32.33 -5.79 -12.50
C LYS A 123 -31.65 -4.75 -11.59
N GLU A 124 -32.43 -4.00 -10.82
CA GLU A 124 -31.92 -3.04 -9.85
C GLU A 124 -31.12 -3.73 -8.75
N LYS A 125 -31.56 -4.89 -8.25
CA LYS A 125 -30.79 -5.72 -7.30
C LYS A 125 -29.50 -6.28 -7.89
N LEU A 126 -29.47 -6.57 -9.19
CA LEU A 126 -28.27 -7.03 -9.91
C LEU A 126 -27.27 -5.87 -10.15
N HIS A 127 -27.77 -4.68 -10.46
CA HIS A 127 -26.94 -3.50 -10.70
C HIS A 127 -26.47 -2.83 -9.40
N HIS A 128 -27.31 -2.86 -8.37
CA HIS A 128 -27.07 -2.20 -7.09
C HIS A 128 -27.29 -3.16 -5.93
N ILE A 129 -26.17 -3.58 -5.33
CA ILE A 129 -26.18 -4.47 -4.17
C ILE A 129 -26.17 -3.67 -2.86
N SER A 130 -26.80 -4.23 -1.84
CA SER A 130 -26.81 -3.65 -0.49
C SER A 130 -25.47 -3.85 0.24
N ASP A 131 -24.79 -4.96 -0.06
CA ASP A 131 -23.46 -5.30 0.46
C ASP A 131 -22.62 -5.96 -0.64
N VAL A 132 -21.33 -5.66 -0.65
CA VAL A 132 -20.35 -6.25 -1.58
C VAL A 132 -20.16 -7.75 -1.38
N GLU A 133 -20.57 -8.31 -0.24
CA GLU A 133 -20.53 -9.77 -0.01
C GLU A 133 -21.47 -10.56 -0.93
N TYR A 134 -22.48 -9.93 -1.54
CA TYR A 134 -23.33 -10.58 -2.54
C TYR A 134 -22.63 -10.79 -3.88
N SER A 135 -21.59 -10.00 -4.17
CA SER A 135 -20.81 -10.11 -5.41
C SER A 135 -20.14 -11.47 -5.52
N ALA A 136 -20.26 -12.10 -6.69
CA ALA A 136 -19.57 -13.34 -7.00
C ALA A 136 -18.04 -13.16 -6.96
N VAL A 137 -17.55 -12.03 -7.50
CA VAL A 137 -16.13 -11.67 -7.56
C VAL A 137 -15.52 -11.54 -6.16
N ILE A 138 -16.23 -10.90 -5.23
CA ILE A 138 -15.78 -10.74 -3.84
C ILE A 138 -15.78 -12.08 -3.11
N ARG A 139 -16.82 -12.90 -3.29
CA ARG A 139 -16.89 -14.24 -2.70
C ARG A 139 -15.78 -15.16 -3.23
N GLU A 140 -15.47 -15.10 -4.52
CA GLU A 140 -14.36 -15.85 -5.11
C GLU A 140 -13.02 -15.40 -4.53
N PHE A 141 -12.79 -14.09 -4.43
CA PHE A 141 -11.57 -13.55 -3.84
C PHE A 141 -11.38 -13.96 -2.38
N ARG A 142 -12.43 -13.93 -1.55
CA ARG A 142 -12.36 -14.41 -0.16
C ARG A 142 -12.06 -15.91 -0.06
N LYS A 143 -12.62 -16.72 -0.96
CA LYS A 143 -12.38 -18.18 -1.00
C LYS A 143 -10.96 -18.52 -1.45
N SER A 144 -10.40 -17.77 -2.40
CA SER A 144 -9.06 -18.02 -2.95
C SER A 144 -8.27 -16.71 -3.14
N PRO A 145 -7.73 -16.12 -2.05
CA PRO A 145 -7.05 -14.83 -2.10
C PRO A 145 -5.60 -14.97 -2.59
N LEU A 146 -5.42 -15.41 -3.83
CA LEU A 146 -4.10 -15.63 -4.43
C LEU A 146 -3.37 -14.31 -4.71
N ARG A 147 -2.08 -14.26 -4.38
CA ARG A 147 -1.22 -13.12 -4.71
C ARG A 147 -0.86 -13.11 -6.18
N ARG A 148 -0.98 -11.93 -6.80
CA ARG A 148 -0.56 -11.70 -8.20
C ARG A 148 0.95 -11.85 -8.38
N THR A 149 1.74 -11.28 -7.47
CA THR A 149 3.20 -11.36 -7.48
C THR A 149 3.66 -11.99 -6.18
N ARG A 150 4.54 -12.99 -6.30
CA ARG A 150 5.15 -13.68 -5.17
C ARG A 150 6.58 -13.18 -5.01
N PRO A 151 6.86 -12.27 -4.06
CA PRO A 151 8.22 -12.01 -3.63
C PRO A 151 8.87 -13.34 -3.20
N PRO A 152 10.19 -13.54 -3.43
CA PRO A 152 10.90 -14.71 -2.92
C PRO A 152 10.64 -14.89 -1.42
N GLY A 153 10.19 -16.09 -1.01
CA GLY A 153 9.88 -16.41 0.40
C GLY A 153 8.51 -15.97 0.92
N ALA A 154 7.70 -15.23 0.15
CA ALA A 154 6.35 -14.84 0.58
C ALA A 154 5.31 -15.96 0.36
N PRO A 155 4.26 -16.04 1.20
CA PRO A 155 3.16 -16.98 1.01
C PRO A 155 2.38 -16.65 -0.28
N ALA A 156 1.82 -17.69 -0.91
CA ALA A 156 1.07 -17.56 -2.16
C ALA A 156 -0.28 -16.83 -2.00
N TYR A 157 -0.77 -16.66 -0.76
CA TYR A 157 -2.08 -16.09 -0.45
C TYR A 157 -1.94 -14.76 0.32
N TYR A 158 -2.92 -13.88 0.20
CA TYR A 158 -3.08 -12.72 1.08
C TYR A 158 -3.51 -13.17 2.48
N THR A 159 -3.08 -12.46 3.51
CA THR A 159 -3.50 -12.74 4.90
C THR A 159 -4.95 -12.33 5.12
N PRO A 160 -5.65 -12.85 6.15
CA PRO A 160 -7.04 -12.46 6.45
C PRO A 160 -7.22 -10.94 6.62
N SER A 161 -6.28 -10.27 7.27
CA SER A 161 -6.28 -8.81 7.42
C SER A 161 -6.15 -8.08 6.08
N GLN A 162 -5.32 -8.60 5.15
CA GLN A 162 -5.19 -8.03 3.80
C GLN A 162 -6.44 -8.25 2.95
N VAL A 163 -7.09 -9.40 3.11
CA VAL A 163 -8.38 -9.67 2.45
C VAL A 163 -9.43 -8.68 2.93
N GLU A 164 -9.57 -8.49 4.25
CA GLU A 164 -10.57 -7.56 4.80
C GLU A 164 -10.28 -6.11 4.41
N GLU A 165 -9.02 -5.69 4.40
CA GLU A 165 -8.62 -4.37 3.91
C GLU A 165 -9.05 -4.15 2.45
N THR A 166 -8.85 -5.15 1.59
CA THR A 166 -9.27 -5.10 0.20
C THR A 166 -10.78 -5.03 0.05
N VAL A 167 -11.51 -5.92 0.73
CA VAL A 167 -12.98 -5.94 0.64
C VAL A 167 -13.58 -4.65 1.18
N LYS A 168 -13.00 -4.07 2.24
CA LYS A 168 -13.40 -2.76 2.74
C LYS A 168 -13.24 -1.67 1.69
N ALA A 169 -12.12 -1.60 0.98
CA ALA A 169 -11.94 -0.59 -0.07
C ALA A 169 -12.97 -0.72 -1.21
N ILE A 170 -13.32 -1.95 -1.60
CA ILE A 170 -14.39 -2.20 -2.57
C ILE A 170 -15.75 -1.76 -2.01
N ARG A 171 -16.03 -2.05 -0.74
CA ARG A 171 -17.25 -1.65 -0.03
C ARG A 171 -17.40 -0.13 0.03
N ASP A 172 -16.32 0.58 0.34
CA ASP A 172 -16.32 2.04 0.40
C ASP A 172 -16.70 2.65 -0.97
N VAL A 173 -16.13 2.12 -2.06
CA VAL A 173 -16.45 2.56 -3.44
C VAL A 173 -17.88 2.20 -3.84
N SER A 174 -18.31 0.95 -3.61
CA SER A 174 -19.67 0.50 -3.91
C SER A 174 -20.74 1.33 -3.17
N THR A 175 -20.48 1.63 -1.90
CA THR A 175 -21.35 2.48 -1.07
C THR A 175 -21.41 3.90 -1.62
N TYR A 176 -20.27 4.49 -1.97
CA TYR A 176 -20.22 5.83 -2.55
C TYR A 176 -21.02 5.92 -3.84
N ILE A 177 -20.87 4.95 -4.76
CA ILE A 177 -21.62 4.90 -6.03
C ILE A 177 -23.12 4.85 -5.78
N ARG A 178 -23.55 4.05 -4.80
CA ARG A 178 -24.97 3.92 -4.43
C ARG A 178 -25.52 5.23 -3.87
N GLU A 179 -24.78 5.90 -2.99
CA GLU A 179 -25.21 7.14 -2.34
C GLU A 179 -25.23 8.34 -3.31
N HIS A 180 -24.35 8.36 -4.31
CA HIS A 180 -24.21 9.47 -5.27
C HIS A 180 -24.68 9.09 -6.69
N ARG A 181 -25.59 8.11 -6.81
CA ARG A 181 -26.03 7.53 -8.10
C ARG A 181 -26.48 8.58 -9.11
N SER A 182 -27.36 9.49 -8.70
CA SER A 182 -27.92 10.52 -9.60
C SER A 182 -26.87 11.53 -10.06
N GLU A 183 -25.95 11.92 -9.19
CA GLU A 183 -24.86 12.86 -9.51
C GLU A 183 -23.88 12.23 -10.51
N LEU A 184 -23.45 11.00 -10.24
CA LEU A 184 -22.54 10.27 -11.12
C LEU A 184 -23.17 10.00 -12.49
N ALA A 185 -24.46 9.60 -12.53
CA ALA A 185 -25.17 9.40 -13.79
C ALA A 185 -25.26 10.70 -14.62
N SER A 186 -25.51 11.83 -13.97
CA SER A 186 -25.52 13.14 -14.63
C SER A 186 -24.13 13.55 -15.13
N LYS A 187 -23.07 13.24 -14.38
CA LYS A 187 -21.70 13.65 -14.71
C LYS A 187 -21.11 12.85 -15.87
N TYR A 188 -21.32 11.54 -15.89
CA TYR A 188 -20.72 10.64 -16.89
C TYR A 188 -21.68 10.24 -18.01
N GLY A 189 -22.95 10.63 -17.93
CA GLY A 189 -23.98 10.29 -18.93
C GLY A 189 -24.33 8.80 -18.98
N ILE A 190 -23.83 8.01 -18.03
CA ILE A 190 -24.06 6.57 -17.91
C ILE A 190 -24.36 6.21 -16.46
N GLU A 191 -25.23 5.22 -16.26
CA GLU A 191 -25.51 4.69 -14.93
C GLU A 191 -24.42 3.72 -14.49
N ILE A 192 -23.82 3.99 -13.33
CA ILE A 192 -22.72 3.20 -12.81
C ILE A 192 -23.26 2.18 -11.80
N PRO A 193 -23.07 0.87 -12.03
CA PRO A 193 -23.52 -0.14 -11.08
C PRO A 193 -22.69 -0.06 -9.79
N SER A 194 -23.32 -0.23 -8.64
CA SER A 194 -22.57 -0.41 -7.38
C SER A 194 -22.13 -1.86 -7.17
N ASN A 195 -22.62 -2.80 -7.99
CA ASN A 195 -22.19 -4.20 -7.97
C ASN A 195 -20.82 -4.39 -8.66
N PRO A 196 -19.78 -4.84 -7.91
CA PRO A 196 -18.46 -5.11 -8.48
C PRO A 196 -18.43 -6.16 -9.60
N ASP A 197 -19.42 -7.07 -9.66
CA ASP A 197 -19.50 -8.09 -10.71
C ASP A 197 -19.62 -7.47 -12.11
N LEU A 198 -20.19 -6.26 -12.19
CA LEU A 198 -20.44 -5.53 -13.44
C LEU A 198 -19.32 -4.55 -13.80
N TRP A 199 -18.31 -4.39 -12.94
CA TRP A 199 -17.19 -3.48 -13.22
C TRP A 199 -16.24 -4.10 -14.24
N ASN A 200 -16.00 -3.35 -15.32
CA ASN A 200 -15.12 -3.67 -16.43
C ASN A 200 -14.09 -2.54 -16.63
N GLU A 201 -13.21 -2.67 -17.63
CA GLU A 201 -12.16 -1.69 -17.89
C GLU A 201 -12.72 -0.30 -18.30
N GLU A 202 -13.93 -0.23 -18.88
CA GLU A 202 -14.58 1.05 -19.24
C GLU A 202 -14.97 1.86 -18.01
N TYR A 203 -15.35 1.18 -16.91
CA TYR A 203 -15.65 1.85 -15.64
C TYR A 203 -14.38 2.26 -14.87
N ALA A 204 -13.20 1.73 -15.21
CA ALA A 204 -11.98 1.98 -14.43
C ALA A 204 -11.62 3.48 -14.27
N PRO A 205 -11.68 4.34 -15.31
CA PRO A 205 -11.44 5.78 -15.15
C PRO A 205 -12.44 6.42 -14.19
N ILE A 206 -13.71 6.00 -14.25
CA ILE A 206 -14.77 6.57 -13.41
C ILE A 206 -14.60 6.11 -11.95
N LEU A 207 -14.23 4.85 -11.73
CA LEU A 207 -13.88 4.33 -10.41
C LEU A 207 -12.66 5.07 -9.82
N SER A 208 -11.72 5.49 -10.66
CA SER A 208 -10.55 6.30 -10.26
C SER A 208 -10.99 7.67 -9.70
N ASP A 209 -11.95 8.30 -10.36
CA ASP A 209 -12.54 9.57 -9.90
C ASP A 209 -13.34 9.39 -8.60
N VAL A 210 -14.13 8.32 -8.49
CA VAL A 210 -14.86 7.98 -7.26
C VAL A 210 -13.90 7.78 -6.09
N ILE A 211 -12.82 7.02 -6.29
CA ILE A 211 -11.76 6.84 -5.28
C ILE A 211 -11.16 8.20 -4.87
N SER A 212 -10.94 9.08 -5.83
CA SER A 212 -10.41 10.42 -5.58
C SER A 212 -11.38 11.27 -4.74
N ALA A 213 -12.68 11.19 -5.00
CA ALA A 213 -13.71 11.87 -4.21
C ALA A 213 -13.81 11.32 -2.78
N ILE A 214 -13.76 10.00 -2.60
CA ILE A 214 -13.71 9.35 -1.27
C ILE A 214 -12.49 9.81 -0.48
N CYS A 215 -11.31 9.78 -1.10
CA CYS A 215 -10.08 10.20 -0.42
C CYS A 215 -10.08 11.71 -0.10
N THR A 216 -10.64 12.54 -0.98
CA THR A 216 -10.73 14.00 -0.75
C THR A 216 -11.71 14.32 0.39
N SER A 217 -12.89 13.70 0.40
CA SER A 217 -13.89 13.89 1.47
C SER A 217 -13.37 13.40 2.84
N LYS A 218 -12.60 12.31 2.86
CA LYS A 218 -12.03 11.75 4.10
C LYS A 218 -11.01 12.66 4.80
N TYR A 219 -10.23 13.44 4.05
CA TYR A 219 -9.18 14.30 4.62
C TYR A 219 -9.54 15.80 4.63
N GLY A 220 -10.53 16.24 3.85
CA GLY A 220 -11.01 17.62 3.84
C GLY A 220 -10.13 18.61 3.05
N MET A 221 -10.67 19.80 2.76
CA MET A 221 -9.92 20.89 2.11
C MET A 221 -9.02 21.59 3.14
N GLY A 222 -7.70 21.55 2.94
CA GLY A 222 -6.71 22.12 3.85
C GLY A 222 -5.66 21.12 4.38
N VAL A 223 -5.81 19.84 4.07
CA VAL A 223 -4.82 18.79 4.39
C VAL A 223 -3.81 18.62 3.26
N ASP A 224 -2.57 18.28 3.63
CA ASP A 224 -1.46 17.97 2.72
C ASP A 224 -1.93 17.14 1.50
N PRO A 225 -1.85 17.69 0.26
CA PRO A 225 -2.22 17.00 -0.97
C PRO A 225 -1.62 15.59 -1.11
N ARG A 226 -0.50 15.33 -0.42
CA ARG A 226 0.15 14.01 -0.37
C ARG A 226 -0.71 12.94 0.30
N LYS A 227 -1.43 13.24 1.39
CA LYS A 227 -2.29 12.25 2.07
C LYS A 227 -3.45 11.78 1.20
N ILE A 228 -3.98 12.67 0.38
CA ILE A 228 -5.04 12.35 -0.59
C ILE A 228 -4.47 11.45 -1.68
N SER A 229 -3.31 11.80 -2.25
CA SER A 229 -2.62 10.98 -3.25
C SER A 229 -2.26 9.57 -2.75
N ASP A 230 -1.74 9.46 -1.53
CA ASP A 230 -1.42 8.17 -0.90
C ASP A 230 -2.66 7.30 -0.67
N CYS A 231 -3.77 7.93 -0.27
CA CYS A 231 -5.05 7.26 -0.14
C CYS A 231 -5.53 6.70 -1.49
N ILE A 232 -5.49 7.53 -2.54
CA ILE A 232 -5.89 7.12 -3.90
C ILE A 232 -5.04 5.94 -4.37
N ALA A 233 -3.72 6.04 -4.22
CA ALA A 233 -2.79 4.96 -4.60
C ALA A 233 -3.08 3.67 -3.83
N ARG A 234 -3.33 3.76 -2.52
CA ARG A 234 -3.68 2.60 -1.69
C ARG A 234 -4.95 1.92 -2.18
N TYR A 235 -6.02 2.67 -2.45
CA TYR A 235 -7.27 2.12 -2.99
C TYR A 235 -7.03 1.40 -4.31
N LYS A 236 -6.34 2.04 -5.26
CA LYS A 236 -6.03 1.44 -6.57
C LYS A 236 -5.21 0.14 -6.44
N ILE A 237 -4.25 0.08 -5.51
CA ILE A 237 -3.48 -1.13 -5.21
C ILE A 237 -4.38 -2.23 -4.63
N LEU A 238 -5.31 -1.88 -3.73
CA LEU A 238 -6.23 -2.83 -3.12
C LEU A 238 -7.17 -3.45 -4.15
N PHE A 239 -7.69 -2.67 -5.09
CA PHE A 239 -8.51 -3.15 -6.21
C PHE A 239 -7.78 -4.22 -7.01
N ARG A 240 -6.52 -3.97 -7.39
CA ARG A 240 -5.71 -4.89 -8.22
C ARG A 240 -5.32 -6.20 -7.54
N ARG A 241 -5.59 -6.38 -6.24
CA ARG A 241 -5.45 -7.68 -5.57
C ARG A 241 -6.51 -8.69 -6.05
N ILE A 242 -7.65 -8.20 -6.53
CA ILE A 242 -8.71 -9.03 -7.11
C ILE A 242 -8.38 -9.29 -8.58
N LYS A 243 -8.40 -10.56 -8.99
CA LYS A 243 -7.97 -11.00 -10.32
C LYS A 243 -8.70 -10.27 -11.46
N GLN A 244 -10.01 -10.09 -11.34
CA GLN A 244 -10.83 -9.39 -12.34
C GLN A 244 -10.43 -7.93 -12.53
N PHE A 245 -9.98 -7.26 -11.47
CA PHE A 245 -9.58 -5.84 -11.51
C PHE A 245 -8.06 -5.67 -11.66
N SER A 246 -7.33 -6.74 -12.00
CA SER A 246 -5.86 -6.74 -12.01
C SER A 246 -5.24 -5.74 -13.00
N ARG A 247 -5.98 -5.42 -14.07
CA ARG A 247 -5.63 -4.43 -15.11
C ARG A 247 -6.19 -3.04 -14.86
N PHE A 248 -7.06 -2.86 -13.86
CA PHE A 248 -7.59 -1.54 -13.57
C PHE A 248 -6.46 -0.59 -13.18
N PHE A 249 -6.57 0.67 -13.64
CA PHE A 249 -5.62 1.75 -13.33
C PHE A 249 -4.19 1.49 -13.82
N GLU A 250 -4.03 0.69 -14.88
CA GLU A 250 -2.73 0.48 -15.52
C GLU A 250 -2.16 1.80 -16.05
N GLY A 251 -0.88 2.08 -15.79
CA GLY A 251 -0.24 3.36 -16.08
C GLY A 251 -0.45 4.45 -15.02
N GLU A 252 -1.59 4.48 -14.34
CA GLU A 252 -1.85 5.40 -13.20
C GLU A 252 -1.17 4.91 -11.91
N ILE A 253 -1.14 3.60 -11.74
CA ILE A 253 -0.24 2.94 -10.80
C ILE A 253 1.02 2.63 -11.60
N GLY A 254 1.83 3.66 -11.87
CA GLY A 254 3.19 3.47 -12.40
C GLY A 254 4.00 2.55 -11.49
N ALA A 255 5.30 2.41 -11.73
CA ALA A 255 6.21 1.93 -10.69
C ALA A 255 6.10 2.90 -9.50
N VAL A 256 5.11 2.67 -8.63
CA VAL A 256 5.01 3.24 -7.30
C VAL A 256 6.18 2.59 -6.59
N THR A 257 7.38 3.11 -6.89
CA THR A 257 8.34 3.40 -5.84
C THR A 257 7.47 3.93 -4.74
N ARG A 258 7.28 3.13 -3.67
CA ARG A 258 6.69 3.61 -2.44
C ARG A 258 7.32 4.98 -2.24
N ARG A 259 6.57 6.06 -2.49
CA ARG A 259 7.09 7.41 -2.31
C ARG A 259 7.02 7.58 -0.82
N VAL A 260 8.03 7.02 -0.17
CA VAL A 260 8.18 6.97 1.26
C VAL A 260 8.29 8.41 1.70
N VAL A 261 7.30 8.87 2.45
CA VAL A 261 7.41 10.10 3.23
C VAL A 261 8.59 9.87 4.17
N PRO A 262 9.69 10.63 4.06
CA PRO A 262 10.80 10.53 5.00
C PRO A 262 10.22 10.83 6.38
N ARG A 263 10.15 9.82 7.24
CA ARG A 263 9.81 10.04 8.64
C ARG A 263 11.15 10.21 9.33
N SER A 264 11.45 11.38 9.87
CA SER A 264 12.67 11.64 10.66
C SER A 264 12.66 10.77 11.92
N THR A 265 12.90 9.48 11.76
CA THR A 265 12.78 8.46 12.81
C THR A 265 14.11 7.79 13.08
N THR A 266 15.21 8.47 12.72
CA THR A 266 16.60 8.04 12.86
C THR A 266 17.42 9.13 13.56
N LEU A 267 18.63 8.79 13.99
CA LEU A 267 19.58 9.77 14.54
C LEU A 267 20.42 10.40 13.43
N PHE A 268 20.88 11.61 13.72
CA PHE A 268 21.71 12.44 12.85
C PHE A 268 22.96 12.87 13.62
N THR A 269 23.93 13.45 12.92
CA THR A 269 25.22 13.88 13.49
C THR A 269 25.03 14.75 14.72
N HIS A 270 24.11 15.72 14.67
CA HIS A 270 23.83 16.60 15.81
C HIS A 270 23.26 15.86 17.03
N HIS A 271 22.49 14.78 16.85
CA HIS A 271 22.01 13.93 17.94
C HIS A 271 23.17 13.18 18.60
N VAL A 272 24.09 12.63 17.79
CA VAL A 272 25.27 11.92 18.32
C VAL A 272 26.20 12.89 19.07
N ILE A 273 26.38 14.11 18.57
CA ILE A 273 27.12 15.17 19.27
C ILE A 273 26.48 15.49 20.62
N LYS A 274 25.16 15.66 20.69
CA LYS A 274 24.45 15.86 21.98
C LYS A 274 24.70 14.71 22.96
N LEU A 275 24.66 13.46 22.48
CA LEU A 275 24.95 12.28 23.31
C LEU A 275 26.40 12.24 23.77
N ARG A 276 27.35 12.66 22.94
CA ARG A 276 28.77 12.81 23.32
C ARG A 276 28.95 13.79 24.47
N GLU A 277 28.27 14.93 24.42
CA GLU A 277 28.32 15.91 25.51
C GLU A 277 27.67 15.38 26.79
N TYR A 278 26.59 14.59 26.67
CA TYR A 278 26.00 13.90 27.81
C TYR A 278 26.95 12.81 28.39
N TYR A 279 27.61 12.04 27.53
CA TYR A 279 28.62 11.04 27.89
C TYR A 279 29.76 11.66 28.72
N LYS A 280 30.25 12.84 28.31
CA LYS A 280 31.33 13.54 29.01
C LYS A 280 30.94 14.04 30.40
N LYS A 281 29.65 14.35 30.61
CA LYS A 281 29.14 14.94 31.86
C LYS A 281 28.56 13.93 32.84
N THR A 282 28.23 12.73 32.39
CA THR A 282 27.59 11.71 33.22
C THR A 282 28.60 10.83 33.95
N ASP A 283 28.28 10.45 35.19
CA ASP A 283 29.01 9.41 35.93
C ASP A 283 28.34 8.03 35.81
N ASN A 284 27.29 7.92 35.01
CA ASN A 284 26.57 6.67 34.83
C ASN A 284 27.35 5.72 33.89
N ASN A 285 28.00 4.72 34.48
CA ASN A 285 28.75 3.70 33.74
C ASN A 285 27.87 2.85 32.80
N GLU A 286 26.59 2.60 33.14
CA GLU A 286 25.67 1.92 32.21
C GLU A 286 25.48 2.74 30.94
N PHE A 287 25.31 4.07 31.09
CA PHE A 287 25.19 4.94 29.93
C PHE A 287 26.50 5.01 29.15
N LYS A 288 27.66 5.09 29.82
CA LYS A 288 28.97 5.11 29.14
C LYS A 288 29.19 3.86 28.30
N ALA A 289 28.90 2.68 28.85
CA ALA A 289 28.96 1.43 28.10
C ALA A 289 27.97 1.41 26.94
N PHE A 290 26.72 1.85 27.18
CA PHE A 290 25.73 1.94 26.13
C PHE A 290 26.17 2.86 24.99
N TYR A 291 26.73 4.04 25.31
CA TYR A 291 27.18 5.02 24.34
C TYR A 291 28.30 4.46 23.45
N ASP A 292 29.31 3.81 24.03
CA ASP A 292 30.36 3.18 23.23
C ASP A 292 29.82 2.03 22.36
N ILE A 293 28.89 1.21 22.86
CA ILE A 293 28.22 0.16 22.06
C ILE A 293 27.35 0.77 20.95
N MET A 294 26.66 1.87 21.24
CA MET A 294 25.84 2.61 20.28
C MET A 294 26.71 3.17 19.15
N LEU A 295 27.86 3.76 19.48
CA LEU A 295 28.82 4.21 18.48
C LEU A 295 29.34 3.04 17.64
N LEU A 296 29.63 1.88 18.23
CA LEU A 296 30.01 0.69 17.47
C LEU A 296 28.90 0.24 16.50
N HIS A 297 27.65 0.27 16.95
CA HIS A 297 26.50 -0.11 16.13
C HIS A 297 26.28 0.86 14.97
N ILE A 298 26.34 2.17 15.23
CA ILE A 298 26.27 3.21 14.20
C ILE A 298 27.46 3.10 13.25
N TRP A 299 28.68 2.93 13.77
CA TRP A 299 29.90 2.83 12.97
C TRP A 299 29.89 1.63 12.04
N SER A 300 29.54 0.46 12.57
CA SER A 300 29.50 -0.79 11.80
C SER A 300 28.33 -0.86 10.84
N GLY A 301 27.20 -0.21 11.12
CA GLY A 301 25.96 -0.40 10.37
C GLY A 301 25.44 -1.85 10.45
N ALA A 302 25.95 -2.68 11.37
CA ALA A 302 25.55 -4.08 11.53
C ALA A 302 24.14 -4.19 12.14
N ARG A 303 23.48 -5.35 12.03
CA ARG A 303 22.29 -5.63 12.88
C ARG A 303 22.72 -5.90 14.32
N GLU A 304 21.76 -6.00 15.23
CA GLU A 304 22.06 -6.33 16.63
C GLU A 304 22.52 -7.79 16.77
N GLY A 305 21.89 -8.70 16.02
CA GLY A 305 22.27 -10.12 15.93
C GLY A 305 21.54 -11.07 16.89
N TYR A 306 20.70 -10.58 17.82
CA TYR A 306 20.00 -11.43 18.82
C TYR A 306 19.02 -12.44 18.19
N SER A 307 18.28 -12.02 17.16
CA SER A 307 17.36 -12.90 16.45
C SER A 307 18.09 -13.87 15.52
N ALA A 308 19.21 -13.41 14.93
CA ALA A 308 20.00 -14.20 13.99
C ALA A 308 20.54 -15.49 14.61
N ILE A 309 20.98 -15.44 15.88
CA ILE A 309 21.45 -16.66 16.56
C ILE A 309 20.31 -17.64 16.84
N THR A 310 19.13 -17.14 17.17
CA THR A 310 17.94 -17.98 17.39
C THR A 310 17.51 -18.66 16.09
N GLU A 311 17.49 -17.91 14.99
CA GLU A 311 17.19 -18.44 13.65
C GLU A 311 18.24 -19.44 13.17
N TYR A 312 19.53 -19.16 13.41
CA TYR A 312 20.62 -20.07 13.05
C TYR A 312 20.49 -21.41 13.78
N VAL A 313 20.27 -21.39 15.09
CA VAL A 313 20.05 -22.63 15.88
C VAL A 313 18.78 -23.35 15.42
N ALA A 314 17.70 -22.63 15.10
CA ALA A 314 16.48 -23.23 14.56
C ALA A 314 16.71 -23.95 13.23
N ARG A 315 17.51 -23.36 12.32
CA ARG A 315 17.88 -24.02 11.05
C ARG A 315 18.70 -25.28 11.26
N LEU A 316 19.67 -25.25 12.17
CA LEU A 316 20.48 -26.44 12.51
C LEU A 316 19.61 -27.61 13.01
N ARG A 317 18.57 -27.32 13.80
CA ARG A 317 17.61 -28.32 14.26
C ARG A 317 16.78 -28.92 13.12
N ILE A 318 16.31 -28.09 12.18
CA ILE A 318 15.49 -28.52 11.04
C ILE A 318 16.29 -29.38 10.05
N MET A 319 17.57 -29.11 9.87
CA MET A 319 18.45 -29.86 8.96
C MET A 319 18.86 -31.24 9.48
N GLY A 320 18.25 -31.74 10.57
CA GLY A 320 18.53 -33.07 11.11
C GLY A 320 19.92 -33.21 11.75
N GLY A 321 20.56 -32.09 12.10
CA GLY A 321 21.80 -32.12 12.88
C GLY A 321 21.52 -32.77 14.23
N ALA A 322 22.22 -33.87 14.54
CA ALA A 322 22.19 -34.46 15.88
C ALA A 322 22.52 -33.37 16.91
N GLU A 323 21.88 -33.41 18.09
CA GLU A 323 22.26 -32.55 19.21
C GLU A 323 23.78 -32.68 19.39
N PRO A 324 24.54 -31.57 19.37
CA PRO A 324 25.99 -31.65 19.41
C PRO A 324 26.44 -32.44 20.64
N LYS A 325 27.37 -33.38 20.45
CA LYS A 325 27.93 -34.17 21.56
C LYS A 325 28.72 -33.30 22.56
N ASP A 326 29.14 -32.11 22.15
CA ASP A 326 29.75 -31.11 23.04
C ASP A 326 28.66 -30.51 23.96
N PRO A 327 28.79 -30.67 25.30
CA PRO A 327 27.83 -30.14 26.27
C PRO A 327 27.55 -28.64 26.13
N LYS A 328 28.54 -27.83 25.76
CA LYS A 328 28.37 -26.37 25.56
C LYS A 328 27.48 -26.08 24.36
N MET A 329 27.64 -26.88 23.31
CA MET A 329 26.84 -26.77 22.10
C MET A 329 25.44 -27.36 22.31
N ALA A 330 25.26 -28.38 23.16
CA ALA A 330 23.94 -28.88 23.56
C ALA A 330 23.13 -27.83 24.37
N GLU A 331 23.78 -27.13 25.31
CA GLU A 331 23.17 -26.00 26.05
C GLU A 331 22.78 -24.86 25.09
N ALA A 332 23.68 -24.50 24.16
CA ALA A 332 23.42 -23.54 23.11
C ALA A 332 22.23 -23.91 22.21
N PHE A 333 22.07 -25.21 21.96
CA PHE A 333 20.94 -25.72 21.20
C PHE A 333 19.64 -25.53 21.95
N LYS A 334 19.58 -25.69 23.28
CA LYS A 334 18.36 -25.56 24.10
C LYS A 334 17.98 -24.11 24.36
N GLU A 335 18.94 -23.27 24.73
CA GLU A 335 18.70 -21.87 25.11
C GLU A 335 19.66 -20.92 24.36
N PRO A 336 19.41 -20.60 23.07
CA PRO A 336 20.32 -19.79 22.26
C PRO A 336 20.58 -18.39 22.83
N LYS A 337 19.59 -17.80 23.51
CA LYS A 337 19.74 -16.49 24.14
C LYS A 337 20.50 -16.54 25.47
N GLY A 338 20.65 -17.71 26.08
CA GLY A 338 21.44 -17.93 27.29
C GLY A 338 22.95 -17.95 27.05
N LEU A 339 23.37 -18.02 25.79
CA LEU A 339 24.78 -18.07 25.40
C LEU A 339 25.55 -16.82 25.83
N ASP A 340 26.74 -17.03 26.39
CA ASP A 340 27.70 -15.96 26.66
C ASP A 340 28.11 -15.28 25.34
N LEU A 341 28.28 -13.96 25.39
CA LEU A 341 28.69 -13.16 24.23
C LEU A 341 30.06 -13.57 23.65
N ASP A 342 30.92 -14.24 24.41
CA ASP A 342 32.18 -14.82 23.91
C ASP A 342 31.99 -16.12 23.13
N HIS A 343 30.85 -16.81 23.27
CA HIS A 343 30.61 -18.12 22.67
C HIS A 343 30.80 -18.11 21.14
N ASP A 344 31.34 -19.20 20.57
CA ASP A 344 31.71 -19.27 19.14
C ASP A 344 30.51 -19.19 18.19
N LEU A 345 29.32 -19.58 18.66
CA LEU A 345 28.06 -19.41 17.92
C LEU A 345 27.59 -17.95 17.87
N VAL A 346 28.03 -17.10 18.80
CA VAL A 346 27.77 -15.65 18.79
C VAL A 346 28.79 -14.97 17.88
N ARG A 347 28.57 -15.11 16.56
CA ARG A 347 29.51 -14.66 15.52
C ARG A 347 28.90 -13.73 14.47
N MET A 348 27.62 -13.39 14.61
CA MET A 348 26.86 -12.62 13.62
C MET A 348 26.58 -11.20 14.09
N SER A 349 26.73 -10.24 13.19
CA SER A 349 26.34 -8.84 13.37
C SER A 349 27.02 -8.19 14.60
N LEU A 350 26.38 -7.22 15.27
CA LEU A 350 26.96 -6.43 16.37
C LEU A 350 27.47 -7.28 17.54
N ILE A 351 26.65 -8.22 18.05
CA ILE A 351 27.09 -9.12 19.13
C ILE A 351 28.22 -10.06 18.72
N GLY A 352 28.33 -10.33 17.42
CA GLY A 352 29.31 -11.21 16.84
C GLY A 352 30.69 -10.60 16.65
N ILE A 353 30.87 -9.30 16.88
CA ILE A 353 32.16 -8.63 16.70
C ILE A 353 33.14 -9.09 17.78
N LYS A 354 34.29 -9.63 17.34
CA LYS A 354 35.36 -10.13 18.21
C LYS A 354 36.68 -9.41 17.95
N TRP A 355 37.54 -9.33 18.96
CA TRP A 355 38.85 -8.70 18.86
C TRP A 355 39.82 -9.42 17.91
N GLU A 356 39.71 -10.74 17.74
CA GLU A 356 40.47 -11.48 16.73
C GLU A 356 40.09 -11.13 15.29
N LYS A 357 38.97 -10.42 15.09
CA LYS A 357 38.52 -9.89 13.80
C LYS A 357 38.77 -8.39 13.65
N ALA A 358 39.54 -7.80 14.57
CA ALA A 358 39.95 -6.41 14.47
C ALA A 358 40.94 -6.21 13.30
N ILE A 359 40.69 -5.18 12.51
CA ILE A 359 41.57 -4.71 11.46
C ILE A 359 42.48 -3.63 12.07
N THR A 360 43.79 -3.79 11.92
CA THR A 360 44.78 -2.84 12.44
C THR A 360 45.64 -2.25 11.34
N ASP A 361 46.19 -1.06 11.59
CA ASP A 361 47.21 -0.49 10.74
C ASP A 361 48.59 -1.16 10.95
N PRO A 362 49.64 -0.82 10.18
CA PRO A 362 50.97 -1.39 10.35
C PRO A 362 51.62 -1.13 11.72
N TYR A 363 51.10 -0.16 12.48
CA TYR A 363 51.56 0.19 13.83
C TYR A 363 50.73 -0.51 14.92
N GLY A 364 49.78 -1.37 14.55
CA GLY A 364 48.91 -2.12 15.45
C GLY A 364 47.69 -1.34 15.97
N ARG A 365 47.48 -0.12 15.50
CA ARG A 365 46.34 0.73 15.90
C ARG A 365 45.05 0.22 15.28
N LEU A 366 43.95 0.33 16.00
CA LEU A 366 42.64 -0.15 15.54
C LEU A 366 42.11 0.70 14.38
N LEU A 367 41.85 0.07 13.23
CA LEU A 367 41.18 0.69 12.09
C LEU A 367 39.70 0.30 12.01
N GLY A 368 39.34 -0.91 12.45
CA GLY A 368 37.97 -1.38 12.49
C GLY A 368 37.87 -2.90 12.60
N PHE A 369 36.92 -3.53 11.90
CA PHE A 369 36.55 -4.94 12.09
C PHE A 369 36.10 -5.64 10.80
N GLU A 370 36.35 -6.94 10.71
CA GLU A 370 35.60 -7.84 9.84
C GLU A 370 34.30 -8.26 10.55
N ILE A 371 33.15 -8.12 9.88
CA ILE A 371 31.83 -8.33 10.47
C ILE A 371 31.03 -9.31 9.60
N PHE A 372 30.72 -10.48 10.14
CA PHE A 372 29.88 -11.44 9.44
C PHE A 372 28.39 -11.10 9.64
N GLU A 373 27.64 -10.87 8.56
CA GLU A 373 26.22 -10.49 8.62
C GLU A 373 25.31 -11.62 8.13
N SER A 374 24.37 -12.03 8.99
CA SER A 374 23.50 -13.19 8.75
C SER A 374 22.55 -13.08 7.56
N LYS A 375 22.05 -11.87 7.26
CA LYS A 375 21.08 -11.66 6.17
C LYS A 375 21.74 -11.73 4.79
N THR A 376 22.95 -11.19 4.69
CA THR A 376 23.76 -11.16 3.47
C THR A 376 24.53 -12.48 3.31
N ASN A 377 24.76 -13.17 4.44
CA ASN A 377 25.61 -14.35 4.55
C ASN A 377 27.04 -14.08 4.06
N ASP A 378 27.55 -12.88 4.33
CA ASP A 378 28.86 -12.40 3.87
C ASP A 378 29.63 -11.67 4.98
N VAL A 379 30.95 -11.54 4.79
CA VAL A 379 31.86 -10.80 5.67
C VAL A 379 32.03 -9.38 5.13
N TRP A 380 31.61 -8.41 5.94
CA TRP A 380 31.70 -6.99 5.65
C TRP A 380 32.90 -6.36 6.32
N ILE A 381 33.56 -5.46 5.60
CA ILE A 381 34.76 -4.78 6.04
C ILE A 381 34.40 -3.39 6.57
N LEU A 382 34.69 -3.17 7.84
CA LEU A 382 34.72 -1.85 8.47
C LEU A 382 36.18 -1.45 8.66
N LYS A 383 36.74 -0.63 7.77
CA LYS A 383 38.15 -0.16 7.87
C LYS A 383 38.29 1.36 7.88
N ILE A 384 37.20 2.08 7.57
CA ILE A 384 37.18 3.53 7.56
C ILE A 384 36.70 3.99 8.95
N PRO A 385 37.54 4.66 9.76
CA PRO A 385 37.20 5.08 11.12
C PRO A 385 36.39 6.38 11.13
N TRP A 386 35.34 6.46 10.29
CA TRP A 386 34.56 7.68 10.10
C TRP A 386 33.81 8.12 11.37
N ILE A 387 33.55 7.20 12.30
CA ILE A 387 32.93 7.54 13.59
C ILE A 387 33.80 8.50 14.40
N SER A 388 35.12 8.47 14.21
CA SER A 388 36.07 9.40 14.83
C SER A 388 35.91 10.83 14.34
N TRP A 389 35.23 11.06 13.22
CA TRP A 389 34.87 12.42 12.76
C TRP A 389 33.81 13.04 13.66
N ILE A 390 33.03 12.23 14.38
CA ILE A 390 32.04 12.67 15.37
C ILE A 390 32.63 12.66 16.78
N ASP A 391 33.32 11.58 17.14
CA ASP A 391 33.94 11.40 18.46
C ASP A 391 35.40 10.96 18.30
N PRO A 392 36.34 11.92 18.19
CA PRO A 392 37.76 11.63 17.99
C PRO A 392 38.38 10.75 19.08
N ASP A 393 37.79 10.75 20.28
CA ASP A 393 38.27 9.98 21.42
C ASP A 393 37.76 8.52 21.39
N TYR A 394 36.84 8.17 20.51
CA TYR A 394 36.20 6.85 20.51
C TYR A 394 37.15 5.70 20.20
N ILE A 395 37.98 5.81 19.16
CA ILE A 395 38.99 4.77 18.84
C ILE A 395 40.02 4.63 19.97
N PRO A 396 40.61 5.73 20.52
CA PRO A 396 41.44 5.64 21.72
C PRO A 396 40.75 4.97 22.92
N ARG A 397 39.44 5.20 23.12
CA ARG A 397 38.68 4.48 24.16
C ARG A 397 38.56 2.99 23.86
N LEU A 398 38.22 2.62 22.62
CA LEU A 398 38.16 1.21 22.22
C LEU A 398 39.51 0.50 22.37
N GLU A 399 40.63 1.17 22.12
CA GLU A 399 41.96 0.58 22.33
C GLU A 399 42.24 0.29 23.81
N LYS A 400 41.85 1.18 24.73
CA LYS A 400 41.92 0.92 26.18
C LYS A 400 41.07 -0.29 26.57
N ILE A 401 39.87 -0.40 25.99
CA ILE A 401 38.96 -1.54 26.21
C ILE A 401 39.55 -2.83 25.63
N ARG A 402 40.21 -2.77 24.46
CA ARG A 402 40.92 -3.91 23.86
C ARG A 402 42.06 -4.42 24.74
N GLU A 403 42.85 -3.51 25.31
CA GLU A 403 43.92 -3.88 26.25
C GLU A 403 43.36 -4.52 27.53
N PHE A 404 42.27 -3.97 28.06
CA PHE A 404 41.53 -4.60 29.16
C PHE A 404 41.03 -6.01 28.79
N ALA A 405 40.44 -6.17 27.60
CA ALA A 405 39.93 -7.44 27.11
C ALA A 405 41.03 -8.49 27.00
N LYS A 406 42.18 -8.11 26.45
CA LYS A 406 43.36 -8.98 26.31
C LYS A 406 43.86 -9.48 27.68
N ARG A 407 43.94 -8.60 28.69
CA ARG A 407 44.33 -8.97 30.06
C ARG A 407 43.35 -9.92 30.74
N ASN A 408 42.08 -9.85 30.38
CA ASN A 408 41.00 -10.65 30.96
C ASN A 408 40.55 -11.82 30.07
N ASN A 409 41.26 -12.10 28.98
CA ASN A 409 40.94 -13.15 28.00
C ASN A 409 39.48 -13.07 27.46
N ILE A 410 39.00 -11.85 27.19
CA ILE A 410 37.67 -11.59 26.62
C ILE A 410 37.81 -11.42 25.11
N ARG A 411 37.02 -12.16 24.32
CA ARG A 411 37.07 -12.11 22.84
C ARG A 411 36.04 -11.13 22.26
N SER A 412 34.86 -11.05 22.83
CA SER A 412 33.75 -10.20 22.39
C SER A 412 34.00 -8.75 22.71
N VAL A 413 33.86 -7.88 21.70
CA VAL A 413 33.98 -6.43 21.87
C VAL A 413 32.88 -5.91 22.81
N ILE A 414 31.64 -6.37 22.62
CA ILE A 414 30.50 -5.96 23.46
C ILE A 414 30.70 -6.35 24.91
N LYS A 415 31.11 -7.61 25.17
CA LYS A 415 31.41 -8.07 26.53
C LYS A 415 32.53 -7.27 27.16
N SER A 416 33.56 -6.95 26.39
CA SER A 416 34.69 -6.13 26.84
C SER A 416 34.24 -4.73 27.27
N ILE A 417 33.37 -4.07 26.50
CA ILE A 417 32.84 -2.75 26.84
C ILE A 417 32.02 -2.82 28.13
N LEU A 418 31.09 -3.78 28.23
CA LEU A 418 30.24 -3.95 29.42
C LEU A 418 31.06 -4.23 30.68
N ALA A 419 32.08 -5.09 30.56
CA ALA A 419 32.98 -5.44 31.66
C ALA A 419 33.90 -4.28 32.06
N PHE A 420 34.42 -3.52 31.10
CA PHE A 420 35.28 -2.36 31.34
C PHE A 420 34.59 -1.28 32.18
N TYR A 421 33.30 -1.05 31.96
CA TYR A 421 32.49 -0.11 32.73
C TYR A 421 31.82 -0.73 33.98
N GLY A 422 31.99 -2.03 34.23
CA GLY A 422 31.40 -2.70 35.40
C GLY A 422 29.87 -2.77 35.38
N VAL A 423 29.26 -2.84 34.20
CA VAL A 423 27.78 -2.81 34.00
C VAL A 423 27.10 -4.13 34.40
N ILE A 424 27.85 -5.23 34.41
CA ILE A 424 27.35 -6.54 34.79
C ILE A 424 28.18 -7.01 36.00
N LYS A 425 27.49 -7.37 37.09
CA LYS A 425 28.12 -7.69 38.37
C LYS A 425 28.89 -9.01 38.27
N PRO A 426 29.94 -9.20 39.10
CA PRO A 426 30.58 -10.50 39.26
C PRO A 426 29.52 -11.56 39.65
N GLY A 427 29.33 -12.57 38.80
CA GLY A 427 28.32 -13.64 38.98
C GLY A 427 27.17 -13.62 37.97
N ASP A 428 26.92 -12.49 37.29
CA ASP A 428 25.92 -12.40 36.22
C ASP A 428 26.51 -12.89 34.89
N LYS A 429 25.73 -13.68 34.13
CA LYS A 429 26.14 -14.14 32.79
C LYS A 429 26.04 -13.00 31.78
N TYR A 430 27.13 -12.72 31.05
CA TYR A 430 27.17 -11.84 29.87
C TYR A 430 26.48 -12.50 28.68
N SER A 431 25.19 -12.82 28.83
CA SER A 431 24.44 -13.57 27.83
C SER A 431 23.84 -12.67 26.74
N VAL A 432 23.47 -13.27 25.61
CA VAL A 432 22.71 -12.60 24.55
C VAL A 432 21.42 -11.97 25.10
N ALA A 433 20.69 -12.68 25.97
CA ALA A 433 19.47 -12.18 26.61
C ALA A 433 19.74 -10.98 27.54
N SER A 434 20.80 -11.06 28.34
CA SER A 434 21.21 -9.96 29.24
C SER A 434 21.53 -8.71 28.45
N PHE A 435 22.28 -8.85 27.35
CA PHE A 435 22.62 -7.73 26.48
C PHE A 435 21.42 -7.18 25.73
N GLU A 436 20.52 -8.02 25.17
CA GLU A 436 19.29 -7.57 24.51
C GLU A 436 18.43 -6.70 25.44
N LYS A 437 18.27 -7.11 26.70
CA LYS A 437 17.54 -6.34 27.73
C LYS A 437 18.24 -5.01 28.04
N PHE A 438 19.54 -5.05 28.30
CA PHE A 438 20.36 -3.86 28.57
C PHE A 438 20.27 -2.86 27.42
N TYR A 439 20.50 -3.33 26.19
CA TYR A 439 20.55 -2.49 25.00
C TYR A 439 19.18 -1.89 24.71
N SER A 440 18.12 -2.70 24.73
CA SER A 440 16.75 -2.22 24.48
C SER A 440 16.28 -1.18 25.51
N LYS A 441 16.67 -1.32 26.78
CA LYS A 441 16.39 -0.34 27.84
C LYS A 441 16.97 1.03 27.47
N TRP A 442 18.25 1.08 27.11
CA TRP A 442 18.93 2.33 26.82
C TRP A 442 18.56 2.95 25.47
N VAL A 443 18.33 2.12 24.44
CA VAL A 443 17.81 2.60 23.16
C VAL A 443 16.45 3.31 23.35
N LYS A 444 15.55 2.76 24.18
CA LYS A 444 14.29 3.44 24.53
C LYS A 444 14.50 4.74 25.31
N ALA A 445 15.51 4.79 26.18
CA ALA A 445 15.84 5.97 26.96
C ALA A 445 16.32 7.16 26.10
N LEU A 446 16.84 6.90 24.89
CA LEU A 446 17.30 7.94 23.96
C LEU A 446 16.21 8.97 23.65
N LYS A 447 14.94 8.54 23.50
CA LYS A 447 13.81 9.45 23.26
C LYS A 447 13.79 10.59 24.29
N ARG A 448 13.94 10.24 25.57
CA ARG A 448 13.92 11.20 26.67
C ARG A 448 15.23 11.99 26.76
N ILE A 449 16.38 11.35 26.53
CA ILE A 449 17.70 12.01 26.63
C ILE A 449 17.87 13.07 25.53
N LEU A 450 17.36 12.79 24.33
CA LEU A 450 17.49 13.66 23.17
C LEU A 450 16.28 14.56 22.91
N ASP A 451 15.22 14.43 23.72
CA ASP A 451 13.93 15.12 23.55
C ASP A 451 13.32 14.90 22.15
N LEU A 452 13.16 13.63 21.79
CA LEU A 452 12.61 13.22 20.49
C LEU A 452 11.10 13.03 20.55
N ASP A 453 10.39 13.44 19.50
CA ASP A 453 8.97 13.23 19.30
C ASP A 453 8.62 11.80 18.83
N TYR A 454 9.63 10.97 18.57
CA TYR A 454 9.49 9.57 18.14
C TYR A 454 10.29 8.60 19.03
N GLU A 455 9.89 7.32 19.00
CA GLU A 455 10.64 6.25 19.66
C GLU A 455 11.83 5.80 18.82
N ILE A 456 12.96 5.53 19.47
CA ILE A 456 14.10 4.86 18.85
C ILE A 456 13.99 3.36 19.11
N THR A 457 14.18 2.57 18.05
CA THR A 457 14.38 1.13 18.12
C THR A 457 15.81 0.81 17.71
N PRO A 458 16.36 -0.37 18.05
CA PRO A 458 17.69 -0.77 17.59
C PRO A 458 17.83 -0.67 16.06
N HIS A 459 16.79 -1.05 15.31
CA HIS A 459 16.74 -0.90 13.86
C HIS A 459 16.83 0.56 13.38
N ARG A 460 16.16 1.50 14.06
CA ARG A 460 16.23 2.94 13.79
C ARG A 460 17.55 3.57 14.23
N LEU A 461 18.20 2.99 15.23
CA LEU A 461 19.53 3.39 15.62
C LEU A 461 20.56 2.95 14.56
N ARG A 462 20.39 1.75 14.01
CA ARG A 462 21.19 1.25 12.89
C ARG A 462 21.06 2.14 11.66
N SER A 463 19.86 2.64 11.32
CA SER A 463 19.68 3.54 10.17
C SER A 463 20.47 4.84 10.29
N ALA A 464 20.84 5.26 11.51
CA ALA A 464 21.69 6.43 11.70
C ALA A 464 23.06 6.29 11.02
N HIS A 465 23.55 5.06 10.81
CA HIS A 465 24.72 4.77 9.98
C HIS A 465 24.63 5.46 8.61
N VAL A 466 23.53 5.20 7.88
CA VAL A 466 23.34 5.69 6.52
C VAL A 466 23.05 7.19 6.52
N SER A 467 22.22 7.66 7.46
CA SER A 467 21.84 9.08 7.53
C SER A 467 23.03 9.98 7.87
N ILE A 468 23.91 9.55 8.78
CA ILE A 468 25.12 10.30 9.15
C ILE A 468 26.15 10.28 8.02
N LEU A 469 26.40 9.12 7.40
CA LEU A 469 27.29 9.04 6.24
C LEU A 469 26.76 9.89 5.07
N SER A 470 25.45 9.95 4.90
CA SER A 470 24.82 10.88 3.97
C SER A 470 25.10 12.34 4.37
N GLU A 471 24.98 12.74 5.64
CA GLU A 471 25.34 14.11 6.08
C GLU A 471 26.82 14.45 5.83
N PHE A 472 27.71 13.45 5.81
CA PHE A 472 29.11 13.62 5.43
C PHE A 472 29.35 13.66 3.91
N GLY A 473 28.31 13.47 3.09
CA GLY A 473 28.45 13.44 1.63
C GLY A 473 29.03 12.14 1.07
N VAL A 474 28.96 11.05 1.83
CA VAL A 474 29.32 9.73 1.32
C VAL A 474 28.19 9.24 0.43
N HIS A 475 28.51 8.95 -0.83
CA HIS A 475 27.54 8.46 -1.81
C HIS A 475 26.92 7.13 -1.39
N LEU A 476 25.62 6.96 -1.62
CA LEU A 476 24.89 5.75 -1.27
C LEU A 476 25.53 4.50 -1.90
N GLU A 477 26.03 4.58 -3.14
CA GLU A 477 26.71 3.45 -3.79
C GLU A 477 27.89 2.94 -2.96
N TYR A 478 28.65 3.84 -2.34
CA TYR A 478 29.79 3.48 -1.49
C TYR A 478 29.37 2.89 -0.14
N ILE A 479 28.23 3.32 0.41
CA ILE A 479 27.73 2.83 1.70
C ILE A 479 27.19 1.39 1.58
N VAL A 480 26.58 1.06 0.44
CA VAL A 480 25.97 -0.26 0.22
C VAL A 480 26.97 -1.30 -0.29
N GLU A 481 28.14 -0.87 -0.74
CA GLU A 481 29.21 -1.76 -1.19
C GLU A 481 30.20 -2.12 -0.07
N ASN A 482 30.82 -3.30 -0.20
CA ASN A 482 31.78 -3.82 0.77
C ASN A 482 33.20 -3.24 0.58
N ILE A 483 33.30 -1.91 0.56
CA ILE A 483 34.57 -1.20 0.30
C ILE A 483 35.23 -0.61 1.55
N GLY A 484 34.62 -0.77 2.73
CA GLY A 484 35.23 -0.39 4.01
C GLY A 484 34.36 0.44 4.95
N TRP A 485 33.14 0.80 4.55
CA TRP A 485 32.25 1.67 5.33
C TRP A 485 31.50 0.94 6.45
N GLY A 486 31.47 -0.40 6.43
CA GLY A 486 30.71 -1.22 7.37
C GLY A 486 29.79 -2.20 6.63
N VAL A 487 28.77 -2.70 7.33
CA VAL A 487 27.78 -3.63 6.79
C VAL A 487 26.80 -2.87 5.89
N GLY A 488 26.81 -3.20 4.60
CA GLY A 488 25.93 -2.61 3.61
C GLY A 488 24.46 -3.00 3.81
N TRP A 489 23.60 -2.25 3.14
CA TRP A 489 22.16 -2.44 3.15
C TRP A 489 21.75 -3.11 1.83
N ASP A 490 21.73 -4.45 1.80
CA ASP A 490 21.34 -5.25 0.62
C ASP A 490 20.04 -4.83 -0.05
N ASP A 491 19.09 -4.30 0.73
CA ASP A 491 17.88 -3.71 0.19
C ASP A 491 18.12 -2.23 -0.12
N LEU A 492 18.54 -1.96 -1.35
CA LEU A 492 18.71 -0.61 -1.89
C LEU A 492 17.49 0.28 -1.67
N ASN A 493 16.27 -0.28 -1.61
CA ASN A 493 15.10 0.54 -1.31
C ASN A 493 15.09 1.00 0.14
N THR A 494 15.34 0.09 1.09
CA THR A 494 15.47 0.44 2.51
C THR A 494 16.65 1.38 2.75
N ALA A 495 17.80 1.14 2.11
CA ALA A 495 18.96 2.02 2.18
C ALA A 495 18.63 3.43 1.65
N ARG A 496 17.96 3.49 0.49
CA ARG A 496 17.50 4.74 -0.13
C ARG A 496 16.46 5.46 0.72
N GLU A 497 15.61 4.76 1.45
CA GLU A 497 14.63 5.36 2.36
C GLU A 497 15.33 6.17 3.46
N PHE A 498 16.31 5.58 4.15
CA PHE A 498 17.08 6.27 5.19
C PHE A 498 18.11 7.27 4.64
N TYR A 499 18.64 7.03 3.45
CA TYR A 499 19.53 7.96 2.75
C TYR A 499 18.78 9.22 2.26
N ARG A 500 17.47 9.10 1.95
CA ARG A 500 16.63 10.25 1.60
C ARG A 500 16.21 11.09 2.81
N GLU A 501 16.40 10.59 4.02
CA GLU A 501 16.24 11.38 5.25
C GLU A 501 17.42 12.35 5.37
N ILE A 502 17.49 13.30 4.44
CA ILE A 502 18.46 14.40 4.44
C ILE A 502 17.81 15.57 5.17
N SER A 503 18.51 16.17 6.13
CA SER A 503 18.04 17.41 6.73
C SER A 503 17.89 18.48 5.64
N GLN A 504 16.86 19.33 5.72
CA GLN A 504 16.66 20.40 4.73
C GLN A 504 17.91 21.30 4.60
N THR A 505 18.61 21.50 5.72
CA THR A 505 19.90 22.19 5.79
C THR A 505 20.97 21.50 4.95
N TYR A 506 21.08 20.17 5.05
CA TYR A 506 22.05 19.40 4.26
C TYR A 506 21.68 19.36 2.78
N LEU A 507 20.39 19.28 2.41
CA LEU A 507 19.97 19.38 1.01
C LEU A 507 20.44 20.70 0.38
N ASN A 508 20.26 21.81 1.10
CA ASN A 508 20.70 23.12 0.63
C ASN A 508 22.24 23.19 0.50
N GLN A 509 22.98 22.58 1.42
CA GLN A 509 24.45 22.49 1.35
C GLN A 509 24.93 21.61 0.18
N MET A 510 24.25 20.49 -0.09
CA MET A 510 24.54 19.63 -1.24
C MET A 510 24.35 20.38 -2.54
N ILE A 511 23.22 21.10 -2.70
CA ILE A 511 22.94 21.92 -3.89
C ILE A 511 24.05 22.96 -4.08
N ALA A 512 24.37 23.73 -3.04
CA ALA A 512 25.43 24.74 -3.10
C ALA A 512 26.83 24.16 -3.38
N THR A 513 27.09 22.92 -2.98
CA THR A 513 28.36 22.22 -3.27
C THR A 513 28.39 21.70 -4.70
N ALA A 514 27.28 21.14 -5.18
CA ALA A 514 27.13 20.69 -6.56
C ALA A 514 27.28 21.85 -7.54
N GLU A 515 26.66 23.00 -7.25
CA GLU A 515 26.80 24.24 -8.04
C GLU A 515 28.28 24.67 -8.11
N ARG A 516 28.97 24.72 -6.97
CA ARG A 516 30.41 25.06 -6.92
C ARG A 516 31.27 24.09 -7.74
N ASN A 517 31.03 22.79 -7.60
CA ASN A 517 31.77 21.76 -8.34
C ASN A 517 31.50 21.86 -9.84
N ALA A 518 30.26 22.13 -10.26
CA ALA A 518 29.90 22.31 -11.66
C ALA A 518 30.62 23.53 -12.26
N THR A 519 30.65 24.67 -11.55
CA THR A 519 31.37 25.86 -11.99
C THR A 519 32.87 25.59 -12.16
N GLN A 520 33.49 24.92 -11.17
CA GLN A 520 34.91 24.57 -11.24
C GLN A 520 35.23 23.62 -12.40
N LEU A 521 34.39 22.59 -12.59
CA LEU A 521 34.58 21.61 -13.66
C LEU A 521 34.44 22.25 -15.04
N VAL A 522 33.41 23.06 -15.25
CA VAL A 522 33.20 23.80 -16.50
C VAL A 522 34.35 24.76 -16.77
N SER A 523 34.83 25.49 -15.75
CA SER A 523 35.97 26.38 -15.88
C SER A 523 37.26 25.63 -16.24
N LYS A 524 37.50 24.47 -15.61
CA LYS A 524 38.67 23.64 -15.87
C LYS A 524 38.64 23.05 -17.28
N ILE A 525 37.52 22.46 -17.69
CA ILE A 525 37.34 21.90 -19.04
C ILE A 525 37.45 23.02 -20.08
N SER A 526 36.86 24.20 -19.83
CA SER A 526 36.99 25.34 -20.74
C SER A 526 38.42 25.85 -20.87
N ALA A 527 39.21 25.78 -19.79
CA ALA A 527 40.63 26.14 -19.82
C ALA A 527 41.48 25.09 -20.54
N GLU A 528 41.14 23.80 -20.41
CA GLU A 528 41.78 22.70 -21.12
C GLU A 528 41.47 22.71 -22.63
N LEU A 529 40.23 23.04 -23.03
CA LEU A 529 39.82 23.16 -24.45
C LEU A 529 40.39 24.41 -25.15
N ARG A 530 40.86 25.41 -24.39
CA ARG A 530 41.51 26.62 -24.91
C ARG A 530 43.03 26.47 -25.04
N ARG A 531 43.60 25.38 -24.52
CA ARG A 531 44.99 24.97 -24.72
C ARG A 531 45.06 24.01 -25.88
#